data_AF-A0AA91GT91-F1
#
_entry.id   AF-A0AA91GT91-F1
#
_cell.length_a   1.000
_cell.length_b   1.000
_cell.length_c   1.000
_cell.angle_alpha   90.00
_cell.angle_beta   90.00
_cell.angle_gamma   90.00
#
_symmetry.space_group_name_H-M   'P 1'
#
loop_
_entity.id
_entity.type
_entity.pdbx_description
1 polymer ?
#
loop_
_entity_poly.entity_id
_entity_poly.type
_entity_poly.pdbx_seq_one_letter_code
_entity_poly.pdbx_strand_id
1 'polypeptide(L)' 'MATKKRLKNIPVLYDEVKERHQIVVTPTAWASMKKEANNRGISISELIESFGRGLKSPSGLSP' A
#
# COMPACT_ATOMS: atom_id res chain seq x y z
N MET A 1 15.99 10.12 23.81
CA MET A 1 15.41 9.27 22.75
C MET A 1 13.91 9.48 22.74
N ALA A 2 13.36 10.18 21.75
CA ALA A 2 11.97 10.58 21.74
C ALA A 2 11.10 9.51 21.04
N THR A 3 10.22 8.86 21.81
CA THR A 3 9.26 7.87 21.34
C THR A 3 8.19 8.57 20.48
N LYS A 4 8.22 8.36 19.16
CA LYS A 4 7.17 8.84 18.24
C LYS A 4 5.85 8.14 18.60
N LYS A 5 4.98 8.83 19.35
CA LYS A 5 3.60 8.39 19.59
C LYS A 5 2.88 8.24 18.25
N ARG A 6 2.47 7.03 17.90
CA ARG A 6 1.58 6.76 16.75
C ARG A 6 0.23 7.41 17.06
N LEU A 7 -0.07 8.53 16.41
CA LEU A 7 -1.43 9.08 16.39
C LEU A 7 -2.29 8.20 15.49
N LYS A 8 -3.38 7.66 16.06
CA LYS A 8 -4.44 7.01 15.29
C LYS A 8 -4.90 8.00 14.22
N ASN A 9 -4.89 7.57 12.95
CA ASN A 9 -5.36 8.33 11.79
C ASN A 9 -4.39 9.33 11.13
N ILE A 10 -3.09 9.28 11.44
CA ILE A 10 -2.06 10.03 10.67
C ILE A 10 -1.36 9.06 9.70
N PRO A 11 -1.27 9.38 8.39
CA PRO A 11 -0.50 8.60 7.43
C PRO A 11 0.94 8.40 7.95
N VAL A 12 1.34 7.14 8.16
CA VAL A 12 2.62 6.81 8.80
C VAL A 12 3.80 6.85 7.81
N LEU A 13 3.54 6.97 6.50
CA LEU A 13 4.57 6.81 5.47
C LEU A 13 4.66 7.92 4.40
N TYR A 14 3.57 8.59 4.03
CA TYR A 14 3.57 9.62 2.98
C TYR A 14 2.64 10.79 3.36
N ASP A 15 3.06 12.04 3.11
CA ASP A 15 2.29 13.28 3.36
C ASP A 15 1.07 13.46 2.42
N GLU A 16 0.69 12.43 1.66
CA GLU A 16 -0.45 12.45 0.75
C GLU A 16 -1.71 11.93 1.43
N VAL A 17 -2.82 12.65 1.25
CA VAL A 17 -4.14 12.22 1.73
C VAL A 17 -4.61 11.07 0.84
N LYS A 18 -4.94 9.92 1.46
CA LYS A 18 -5.45 8.77 0.73
C LYS A 18 -6.84 9.04 0.18
N GLU A 19 -7.04 8.79 -1.11
CA GLU A 19 -8.35 8.80 -1.76
C GLU A 19 -8.96 7.40 -1.78
N ARG A 20 -10.30 7.33 -1.90
CA ARG A 20 -11.02 6.05 -1.92
C ARG A 20 -11.00 5.48 -3.33
N HIS A 21 -10.34 4.33 -3.50
CA HIS A 21 -10.37 3.55 -4.74
C HIS A 21 -11.04 2.19 -4.50
N GLN A 22 -11.87 1.76 -5.45
CA GLN A 22 -12.45 0.41 -5.46
C GLN A 22 -11.66 -0.47 -6.42
N ILE A 23 -11.29 -1.67 -5.96
CA ILE A 23 -10.66 -2.70 -6.80
C ILE A 23 -11.54 -3.94 -6.84
N VAL A 24 -11.54 -4.64 -7.98
CA VAL A 24 -12.19 -5.94 -8.15
C VAL A 24 -11.09 -6.97 -8.39
N VAL A 25 -11.05 -7.99 -7.54
CA VAL A 25 -10.03 -9.04 -7.58
C VAL A 25 -10.67 -10.39 -7.29
N THR A 26 -10.05 -11.48 -7.74
CA THR A 26 -10.53 -12.83 -7.46
C THR A 26 -10.40 -13.18 -5.97
N PRO A 27 -11.19 -14.13 -5.44
CA PRO A 27 -11.07 -14.57 -4.04
C PRO A 27 -9.66 -15.05 -3.69
N THR A 28 -8.99 -15.75 -4.61
CA THR A 28 -7.61 -16.24 -4.45
C THR A 28 -6.61 -15.11 -4.31
N ALA A 29 -6.71 -14.06 -5.14
CA ALA A 29 -5.86 -12.89 -5.04
C ALA A 29 -6.10 -12.13 -3.72
N TRP A 30 -7.37 -11.97 -3.33
CA TRP A 30 -7.73 -11.33 -2.06
C TRP A 30 -7.18 -12.07 -0.83
N ALA A 31 -7.28 -13.41 -0.82
CA ALA A 31 -6.72 -14.23 0.26
C ALA A 31 -5.20 -14.12 0.35
N SER A 32 -4.52 -14.10 -0.79
CA SER A 32 -3.06 -13.94 -0.87
C SER A 32 -2.61 -12.57 -0.36
N MET A 33 -3.29 -11.49 -0.77
CA MET A 33 -3.01 -10.14 -0.27
C MET A 33 -3.23 -10.02 1.24
N LYS A 34 -4.30 -10.63 1.78
CA LYS A 34 -4.54 -10.66 3.23
C LYS A 34 -3.42 -11.38 3.98
N LYS A 35 -2.99 -12.54 3.49
CA LYS A 35 -1.91 -13.31 4.09
C LYS A 35 -0.60 -12.51 4.09
N GLU A 36 -0.27 -11.88 2.96
CA GLU A 36 0.96 -11.13 2.83
C GLU A 36 0.99 -9.86 3.69
N ALA A 37 -0.14 -9.12 3.75
CA ALA A 37 -0.29 -7.97 4.62
C ALA A 37 -0.10 -8.36 6.10
N ASN A 38 -0.69 -9.48 6.53
CA ASN A 38 -0.53 -10.02 7.88
C ASN A 38 0.92 -10.43 8.17
N ASN A 39 1.58 -11.14 7.24
CA ASN A 39 2.98 -11.56 7.39
C ASN A 39 3.92 -10.37 7.59
N ARG A 40 3.66 -9.25 6.88
CA ARG A 40 4.44 -8.01 6.98
C ARG A 40 4.01 -7.10 8.13
N GLY A 41 2.89 -7.41 8.80
CA GLY A 41 2.32 -6.55 9.84
C GLY A 41 1.81 -5.19 9.33
N ILE A 42 1.41 -5.11 8.06
CA ILE A 42 0.91 -3.88 7.41
C ILE A 42 -0.55 -4.04 6.97
N SER A 43 -1.20 -2.94 6.60
CA SER A 43 -2.54 -3.00 6.01
C SER A 43 -2.50 -3.42 4.54
N ILE A 44 -3.60 -3.96 4.01
CA ILE A 44 -3.74 -4.29 2.57
C ILE A 44 -3.57 -3.02 1.72
N SER A 45 -4.07 -1.87 2.18
CA SER A 45 -3.88 -0.59 1.49
C SER A 45 -2.40 -0.21 1.39
N GLU A 46 -1.62 -0.43 2.44
CA GLU A 46 -0.17 -0.19 2.39
C GLU A 46 0.56 -1.20 1.51
N LEU A 47 0.12 -2.46 1.47
CA LEU A 47 0.63 -3.45 0.52
C LEU A 47 0.43 -2.96 -0.92
N ILE A 48 -0.78 -2.50 -1.27
CA ILE A 48 -1.12 -1.99 -2.60
C ILE A 48 -0.33 -0.72 -2.93
N GLU A 49 -0.20 0.22 -1.99
CA GLU A 49 0.58 1.44 -2.20
C GLU A 49 2.07 1.13 -2.42
N SER A 50 2.64 0.21 -1.63
CA SER A 50 4.04 -0.21 -1.79
C SER A 50 4.29 -0.85 -3.16
N PHE A 51 3.34 -1.65 -3.64
CA PHE A 51 3.38 -2.24 -4.97
C PHE A 51 3.29 -1.16 -6.05
N GLY A 52 2.28 -0.29 -5.98
CA GLY A 52 2.03 0.77 -6.96
C GLY A 52 3.20 1.76 -7.09
N ARG A 53 3.81 2.16 -5.98
CA ARG A 53 5.00 3.03 -5.98
C ARG A 53 6.27 2.32 -6.47
N GLY A 54 6.31 0.99 -6.36
CA GLY A 54 7.39 0.16 -6.88
C GLY A 54 7.31 -0.14 -8.37
N LEU A 55 6.18 0.17 -9.02
CA LEU A 55 6.04 0.05 -10.47
C LEU A 55 6.94 1.11 -11.13
N LYS A 56 8.08 0.69 -11.69
CA LYS A 56 8.81 1.54 -12.63
C LYS A 56 7.92 1.75 -13.85
N SER A 57 7.70 3.00 -14.26
CA SER A 57 7.11 3.27 -15.57
C SER A 57 7.87 2.45 -16.62
N PRO A 58 7.20 1.82 -17.60
CA PRO A 58 7.91 1.22 -18.72
C PRO A 58 8.65 2.34 -19.44
N SER A 59 9.93 2.49 -19.11
CA SER A 59 10.87 3.34 -19.84
C SER A 59 11.10 2.67 -21.20
N GLY A 60 10.20 2.93 -22.14
CA GLY A 60 10.23 2.26 -23.45
C GLY A 60 9.37 2.89 -24.55
N LEU A 61 8.70 4.00 -24.31
CA LEU A 61 8.03 4.77 -25.37
C LEU A 61 8.42 6.25 -25.21
N SER A 62 9.58 6.60 -25.77
CA SER A 62 9.80 7.98 -26.21
C SER A 62 9.08 8.14 -27.56
N PRO A 63 8.36 9.26 -27.79
CA PRO A 63 7.73 9.55 -29.08
C PRO A 63 8.74 9.66 -30.22
#